data_AF-A0A7J2T9T7-F1
#
_entry.id   AF-A0A7J2T9T7-F1
#
_cell.length_a   1.000
_cell.length_b   1.000
_cell.length_c   1.000
_cell.angle_alpha   90.00
_cell.angle_beta   90.00
_cell.angle_gamma   90.00
#
_symmetry.space_group_name_H-M   'P 1'
#
loop_
_entity.id
_entity.type
_entity.pdbx_description
1 polymer ?
#
loop_
_entity_poly.entity_id
_entity_poly.type
_entity_poly.pdbx_seq_one_letter_code
_entity_poly.pdbx_strand_id
1 'polypeptide(L)'
;MIMNVYTSQCDDLFKEVESSITVDYYLSFRPKEGEATDSEKLHEHLKSTVLCSLALNDHVNVVSKLIRALAAGTQKNVSQYNDASMILLTFTALYHDIGKAELHYQFYAHNRVNEYEVPHNMASIAFLLHALNNEELYEKWIKLFVEELGFRPGIAVDLLTASLTAVVLHHEYFDYRDLSFIDIVTPTTIAYAKRVNINTLLCFHKSVANVVDYAWSNIEKLNSDKNIIIKLFTPLLYRPKSNVVIVLGEALDYISTLHHELGGIYFDTKAKSLRVKPRENLHLVLSLAEVLTWILTVADNLAASKRGDKGSVFSKHILRYYGVQI
;
A
#
# COMPACT_ATOMS: atom_id res chain seq x y z
N MET A 1 -13.88 26.29 15.50
CA MET A 1 -13.76 25.73 16.87
C MET A 1 -14.38 24.31 16.87
N ILE A 2 -13.67 23.34 16.29
CA ILE A 2 -14.10 21.92 16.11
C ILE A 2 -12.89 21.00 16.41
N MET A 3 -11.96 21.40 17.29
CA MET A 3 -10.75 20.60 17.58
C MET A 3 -10.77 19.90 18.95
N ASN A 4 -11.63 20.31 19.89
CA ASN A 4 -11.55 19.82 21.29
C ASN A 4 -12.50 18.67 21.65
N VAL A 5 -13.49 18.34 20.82
CA VAL A 5 -14.46 17.25 21.10
C VAL A 5 -14.00 15.91 20.48
N TYR A 6 -13.06 15.96 19.53
CA TYR A 6 -12.72 14.81 18.69
C TYR A 6 -11.40 14.14 19.07
N THR A 7 -10.50 14.84 19.77
CA THR A 7 -9.33 14.22 20.41
C THR A 7 -9.73 13.26 21.52
N SER A 8 -10.80 13.55 22.27
CA SER A 8 -11.23 12.68 23.37
C SER A 8 -11.70 11.30 22.89
N GLN A 9 -12.38 11.21 21.74
CA GLN A 9 -12.80 9.92 21.18
C GLN A 9 -11.59 9.06 20.79
N CYS A 10 -10.60 9.59 20.08
CA CYS A 10 -9.41 8.79 19.76
C CYS A 10 -8.54 8.51 21.00
N ASP A 11 -8.45 9.42 21.96
CA ASP A 11 -7.78 9.15 23.24
C ASP A 11 -8.45 8.01 24.00
N ASP A 12 -9.77 7.93 24.00
CA ASP A 12 -10.53 6.85 24.62
C ASP A 12 -10.30 5.53 23.87
N LEU A 13 -10.33 5.55 22.53
CA LEU A 13 -10.00 4.38 21.71
C LEU A 13 -8.57 3.90 21.97
N PHE A 14 -7.58 4.81 22.05
CA PHE A 14 -6.20 4.43 22.37
C PHE A 14 -6.10 3.82 23.78
N LYS A 15 -6.68 4.46 24.80
CA LYS A 15 -6.65 3.97 26.19
C LYS A 15 -7.31 2.60 26.34
N GLU A 16 -8.38 2.33 25.60
CA GLU A 16 -9.09 1.05 25.64
C GLU A 16 -8.20 -0.13 25.24
N VAL A 17 -7.21 0.09 24.36
CA VAL A 17 -6.37 -0.97 23.81
C VAL A 17 -4.87 -0.82 24.10
N GLU A 18 -4.43 0.28 24.72
CA GLU A 18 -3.02 0.63 24.93
C GLU A 18 -2.18 -0.50 25.59
N SER A 19 -2.77 -1.25 26.52
CA SER A 19 -2.10 -2.35 27.22
C SER A 19 -2.05 -3.66 26.43
N SER A 20 -2.84 -3.79 25.35
CA SER A 20 -3.12 -5.05 24.65
C SER A 20 -2.66 -5.06 23.19
N ILE A 21 -2.29 -3.90 22.61
CA ILE A 21 -1.83 -3.86 21.22
C ILE A 21 -0.40 -4.41 21.09
N THR A 22 -0.33 -5.66 20.64
CA THR A 22 0.88 -6.30 20.10
C THR A 22 0.74 -6.46 18.58
N VAL A 23 1.78 -6.98 17.91
CA VAL A 23 1.70 -7.27 16.46
C VAL A 23 0.57 -8.28 16.16
N ASP A 24 0.35 -9.25 17.03
CA ASP A 24 -0.67 -10.30 16.88
C ASP A 24 -2.10 -9.81 17.20
N TYR A 25 -2.23 -8.60 17.73
CA TYR A 25 -3.55 -7.98 17.92
C TYR A 25 -4.20 -7.65 16.58
N TYR A 26 -3.40 -7.27 15.57
CA TYR A 26 -3.93 -6.81 14.29
C TYR A 26 -4.42 -7.96 13.43
N LEU A 27 -5.72 -7.97 13.13
CA LEU A 27 -6.36 -8.95 12.26
C LEU A 27 -6.47 -8.43 10.82
N SER A 28 -6.36 -9.33 9.85
CA SER A 28 -6.52 -8.99 8.42
C SER A 28 -7.99 -8.97 7.99
N PHE A 29 -8.92 -9.54 8.77
CA PHE A 29 -10.36 -9.52 8.51
C PHE A 29 -11.17 -9.77 9.79
N ARG A 30 -12.49 -9.50 9.71
CA ARG A 30 -13.46 -9.80 10.77
C ARG A 30 -13.88 -11.28 10.69
N PRO A 31 -13.59 -12.12 11.70
CA PRO A 31 -14.05 -13.50 11.72
C PRO A 31 -15.58 -13.54 11.88
N LYS A 32 -16.22 -14.55 11.29
CA LYS A 32 -17.66 -14.76 11.46
C LYS A 32 -17.97 -15.14 12.91
N GLU A 33 -19.16 -14.77 13.37
CA GLU A 33 -19.63 -15.14 14.71
C GLU A 33 -19.58 -16.67 14.89
N GLY A 34 -18.87 -17.12 15.92
CA GLY A 34 -18.69 -18.55 16.23
C GLY A 34 -17.41 -19.19 15.69
N GLU A 35 -16.63 -18.51 14.83
CA GLU A 35 -15.35 -18.99 14.29
C GLU A 35 -14.17 -18.34 15.03
N ALA A 36 -13.95 -18.69 16.30
CA ALA A 36 -12.87 -18.13 17.12
C ALA A 36 -11.45 -18.51 16.64
N THR A 37 -11.33 -19.48 15.73
CA THR A 37 -10.05 -20.11 15.32
C THR A 37 -9.53 -19.64 13.96
N ASP A 38 -10.29 -18.87 13.17
CA ASP A 38 -9.96 -18.64 11.76
C ASP A 38 -9.45 -17.22 11.46
N SER A 39 -9.22 -16.36 12.46
CA SER A 39 -8.77 -14.98 12.22
C SER A 39 -7.28 -14.91 11.87
N GLU A 40 -6.98 -14.71 10.59
CA GLU A 40 -5.61 -14.49 10.10
C GLU A 40 -5.04 -13.17 10.65
N LYS A 41 -3.79 -13.21 11.10
CA LYS A 41 -3.08 -12.02 11.58
C LYS A 41 -2.63 -11.16 10.41
N LEU A 42 -2.73 -9.84 10.57
CA LEU A 42 -2.38 -8.88 9.51
C LEU A 42 -0.95 -9.06 9.01
N HIS A 43 0.03 -9.25 9.90
CA HIS A 43 1.43 -9.46 9.48
C HIS A 43 1.62 -10.77 8.69
N GLU A 44 0.86 -11.83 8.99
CA GLU A 44 0.92 -13.10 8.24
C GLU A 44 0.33 -12.94 6.85
N HIS A 45 -0.75 -12.16 6.76
CA HIS A 45 -1.35 -11.81 5.49
C HIS A 45 -0.36 -11.03 4.61
N LEU A 46 0.18 -9.93 5.11
CA LEU A 46 1.11 -9.08 4.38
C LEU A 46 2.33 -9.87 3.91
N LYS A 47 2.88 -10.72 4.80
CA LYS A 47 3.95 -11.66 4.45
C LYS A 47 3.54 -12.58 3.30
N SER A 48 2.37 -13.20 3.38
CA SER A 48 1.88 -14.13 2.36
C SER A 48 1.66 -13.43 1.03
N THR A 49 1.11 -12.21 1.02
CA THR A 49 0.89 -11.40 -0.18
C THR A 49 2.21 -11.02 -0.84
N VAL A 50 3.24 -10.63 -0.07
CA VAL A 50 4.59 -10.36 -0.62
C VAL A 50 5.20 -11.62 -1.23
N LEU A 51 5.10 -12.77 -0.55
CA LEU A 51 5.65 -14.02 -1.10
C LEU A 51 4.93 -14.43 -2.39
N CYS A 52 3.61 -14.25 -2.46
CA CYS A 52 2.85 -14.51 -3.68
C CYS A 52 3.22 -13.53 -4.80
N SER A 53 3.39 -12.23 -4.51
CA SER A 53 3.74 -11.24 -5.53
C SER A 53 5.12 -11.48 -6.13
N LEU A 54 6.09 -11.92 -5.32
CA LEU A 54 7.44 -12.27 -5.77
C LEU A 54 7.50 -13.60 -6.52
N ALA A 55 6.61 -14.56 -6.20
CA ALA A 55 6.55 -15.84 -6.91
C ALA A 55 6.02 -15.70 -8.35
N LEU A 56 5.33 -14.59 -8.67
CA LEU A 56 4.84 -14.26 -10.00
C LEU A 56 5.97 -13.76 -10.93
N ASN A 57 7.02 -14.57 -11.14
CA ASN A 57 8.26 -14.21 -11.83
C ASN A 57 8.07 -13.55 -13.21
N ASP A 58 7.08 -13.98 -13.99
CA ASP A 58 6.77 -13.37 -15.29
C ASP A 58 6.42 -11.88 -15.17
N HIS A 59 5.85 -11.48 -14.05
CA HIS A 59 5.45 -10.11 -13.78
C HIS A 59 6.60 -9.22 -13.34
N VAL A 60 7.64 -9.78 -12.70
CA VAL A 60 8.91 -9.06 -12.45
C VAL A 60 9.52 -8.61 -13.77
N ASN A 61 9.46 -9.45 -14.82
CA ASN A 61 9.96 -9.09 -16.14
C ASN A 61 9.14 -7.97 -16.81
N VAL A 62 7.81 -7.97 -16.65
CA VAL A 62 6.93 -6.91 -17.17
C VAL A 62 7.21 -5.58 -16.46
N VAL A 63 7.25 -5.59 -15.12
CA VAL A 63 7.60 -4.42 -14.31
C VAL A 63 8.98 -3.89 -14.71
N SER A 64 9.98 -4.76 -14.82
CA SER A 64 11.34 -4.42 -15.24
C SER A 64 11.40 -3.77 -16.63
N LYS A 65 10.53 -4.17 -17.56
CA LYS A 65 10.42 -3.52 -18.89
C LYS A 65 9.85 -2.10 -18.78
N LEU A 66 8.82 -1.89 -17.96
CA LEU A 66 8.24 -0.56 -17.73
C LEU A 66 9.22 0.39 -17.02
N ILE A 67 9.95 -0.11 -16.00
CA ILE A 67 11.00 0.68 -15.33
C ILE A 67 12.12 1.04 -16.31
N ARG A 68 12.52 0.13 -17.20
CA ARG A 68 13.49 0.41 -18.28
C ARG A 68 13.02 1.53 -19.20
N ALA A 69 11.74 1.52 -19.59
CA ALA A 69 11.15 2.56 -20.41
C ALA A 69 11.12 3.91 -19.68
N LEU A 70 10.71 3.94 -18.40
CA LEU A 70 10.75 5.13 -17.56
C LEU A 70 12.17 5.70 -17.41
N ALA A 71 13.14 4.82 -17.20
CA ALA A 71 14.55 5.16 -17.05
C ALA A 71 15.32 5.22 -18.38
N ALA A 72 14.64 5.41 -19.51
CA ALA A 72 15.28 5.54 -20.81
C ALA A 72 16.37 6.64 -20.77
N GLY A 73 17.53 6.34 -21.35
CA GLY A 73 18.72 7.21 -21.30
C GLY A 73 19.59 7.04 -20.06
N THR A 74 19.21 6.19 -19.11
CA THR A 74 20.09 5.78 -18.00
C THR A 74 20.68 4.40 -18.31
N GLN A 75 21.99 4.30 -18.52
CA GLN A 75 22.64 2.99 -18.69
C GLN A 75 22.70 2.28 -17.32
N LYS A 76 21.85 1.26 -17.14
CA LYS A 76 21.83 0.39 -15.96
C LYS A 76 21.90 -1.07 -16.37
N ASN A 77 22.43 -1.90 -15.47
CA ASN A 77 22.47 -3.34 -15.67
C ASN A 77 21.06 -3.92 -15.53
N VAL A 78 20.75 -4.99 -16.28
CA VAL A 78 19.45 -5.68 -16.22
C VAL A 78 19.10 -6.10 -14.78
N SER A 79 20.10 -6.49 -13.99
CA SER A 79 19.94 -6.83 -12.58
C SER A 79 19.35 -5.67 -11.76
N GLN A 80 19.78 -4.43 -11.99
CA GLN A 80 19.30 -3.27 -11.24
C GLN A 80 17.82 -2.95 -11.50
N TYR A 81 17.34 -3.22 -12.72
CA TYR A 81 15.92 -3.09 -13.04
C TYR A 81 15.08 -4.19 -12.40
N ASN A 82 15.64 -5.40 -12.28
CA ASN A 82 14.99 -6.50 -11.58
C ASN A 82 14.96 -6.23 -10.07
N ASP A 83 16.04 -5.71 -9.49
CA ASP A 83 16.11 -5.29 -8.09
C ASP A 83 15.06 -4.21 -7.80
N ALA A 84 15.00 -3.17 -8.64
CA ALA A 84 13.97 -2.14 -8.58
C ALA A 84 12.55 -2.72 -8.65
N SER A 85 12.32 -3.72 -9.52
CA SER A 85 11.01 -4.37 -9.66
C SER A 85 10.62 -5.15 -8.41
N MET A 86 11.56 -5.90 -7.82
CA MET A 86 11.32 -6.65 -6.58
C MET A 86 11.06 -5.72 -5.40
N ILE A 87 11.79 -4.60 -5.30
CA ILE A 87 11.53 -3.54 -4.31
C ILE A 87 10.12 -2.97 -4.48
N LEU A 88 9.73 -2.66 -5.71
CA LEU A 88 8.44 -2.07 -6.02
C LEU A 88 7.27 -2.99 -5.65
N LEU A 89 7.38 -4.27 -6.02
CA LEU A 89 6.40 -5.30 -5.71
C LEU A 89 6.31 -5.57 -4.20
N THR A 90 7.45 -5.63 -3.53
CA THR A 90 7.52 -5.83 -2.08
C THR A 90 6.88 -4.65 -1.36
N PHE A 91 7.26 -3.41 -1.68
CA PHE A 91 6.69 -2.22 -1.06
C PHE A 91 5.18 -2.15 -1.26
N THR A 92 4.71 -2.35 -2.50
CA THR A 92 3.28 -2.31 -2.84
C THR A 92 2.49 -3.37 -2.06
N ALA A 93 2.96 -4.62 -2.06
CA ALA A 93 2.31 -5.72 -1.35
C ALA A 93 2.39 -5.61 0.17
N LEU A 94 3.48 -5.08 0.71
CA LEU A 94 3.67 -4.97 2.15
C LEU A 94 2.80 -3.88 2.78
N TYR A 95 2.51 -2.81 2.03
CA TYR A 95 1.73 -1.68 2.53
C TYR A 95 0.28 -1.61 2.05
N HIS A 96 -0.15 -2.46 1.12
CA HIS A 96 -1.50 -2.35 0.53
C HIS A 96 -2.63 -2.33 1.57
N ASP A 97 -2.47 -3.15 2.61
CA ASP A 97 -3.48 -3.43 3.63
C ASP A 97 -3.11 -2.87 5.01
N ILE A 98 -2.07 -2.04 5.12
CA ILE A 98 -1.66 -1.49 6.42
C ILE A 98 -2.75 -0.62 7.06
N GLY A 99 -3.65 -0.06 6.25
CA GLY A 99 -4.83 0.66 6.70
C GLY A 99 -5.79 -0.18 7.54
N LYS A 100 -5.74 -1.51 7.44
CA LYS A 100 -6.45 -2.40 8.36
C LYS A 100 -5.94 -2.26 9.79
N ALA A 101 -4.73 -1.76 10.02
CA ALA A 101 -4.20 -1.51 11.34
C ALA A 101 -4.73 -0.21 11.99
N GLU A 102 -5.58 0.53 11.28
CA GLU A 102 -6.36 1.62 11.86
C GLU A 102 -7.29 1.07 12.96
N LEU A 103 -7.42 1.82 14.06
CA LEU A 103 -8.09 1.34 15.27
C LEU A 103 -9.56 0.99 15.04
N HIS A 104 -10.30 1.78 14.28
CA HIS A 104 -11.70 1.51 14.00
C HIS A 104 -11.87 0.25 13.13
N TYR A 105 -10.99 0.02 12.16
CA TYR A 105 -10.95 -1.28 11.46
C TYR A 105 -10.72 -2.42 12.45
N GLN A 106 -9.79 -2.27 13.40
CA GLN A 106 -9.53 -3.33 14.37
C GLN A 106 -10.71 -3.54 15.32
N PHE A 107 -11.43 -2.51 15.75
CA PHE A 107 -12.68 -2.72 16.49
C PHE A 107 -13.72 -3.48 15.68
N TYR A 108 -13.83 -3.19 14.38
CA TYR A 108 -14.68 -3.96 13.48
C TYR A 108 -14.21 -5.42 13.37
N ALA A 109 -12.91 -5.63 13.13
CA ALA A 109 -12.31 -6.95 12.99
C ALA A 109 -12.42 -7.79 14.27
N HIS A 110 -12.43 -7.15 15.45
CA HIS A 110 -12.63 -7.80 16.75
C HIS A 110 -14.10 -7.86 17.19
N ASN A 111 -15.06 -7.65 16.27
CA ASN A 111 -16.51 -7.71 16.54
C ASN A 111 -16.99 -6.70 17.62
N ARG A 112 -16.27 -5.60 17.86
CA ARG A 112 -16.68 -4.56 18.81
C ARG A 112 -17.63 -3.52 18.20
N VAL A 113 -17.52 -3.29 16.89
CA VAL A 113 -18.45 -2.48 16.11
C VAL A 113 -18.99 -3.27 14.93
N ASN A 114 -20.21 -2.93 14.51
CA ASN A 114 -20.92 -3.68 13.48
C ASN A 114 -20.45 -3.34 12.07
N GLU A 115 -19.98 -2.12 11.85
CA GLU A 115 -19.70 -1.59 10.53
C GLU A 115 -18.38 -0.80 10.53
N TYR A 116 -17.69 -0.83 9.40
CA TYR A 116 -16.52 -0.02 9.13
C TYR A 116 -16.74 0.72 7.82
N GLU A 117 -16.87 2.04 7.89
CA GLU A 117 -17.32 2.88 6.76
C GLU A 117 -16.18 3.38 5.86
N VAL A 118 -14.92 3.17 6.26
CA VAL A 118 -13.75 3.64 5.51
C VAL A 118 -13.17 2.49 4.67
N PRO A 119 -12.88 2.69 3.37
CA PRO A 119 -12.10 1.70 2.63
C PRO A 119 -10.66 1.61 3.17
N HIS A 120 -10.22 0.42 3.60
CA HIS A 120 -8.91 0.25 4.25
C HIS A 120 -7.73 0.58 3.33
N ASN A 121 -7.87 0.44 2.01
CA ASN A 121 -6.92 0.92 1.01
C ASN A 121 -6.68 2.44 1.09
N MET A 122 -7.73 3.23 1.37
CA MET A 122 -7.58 4.67 1.58
C MET A 122 -6.86 4.98 2.90
N ALA A 123 -7.16 4.21 3.96
CA ALA A 123 -6.46 4.31 5.23
C ALA A 123 -4.96 3.92 5.11
N SER A 124 -4.63 2.92 4.28
CA SER A 124 -3.24 2.54 3.97
C SER A 124 -2.45 3.70 3.39
N ILE A 125 -3.05 4.43 2.45
CA ILE A 125 -2.40 5.60 1.87
C ILE A 125 -2.29 6.73 2.88
N ALA A 126 -3.33 7.02 3.66
CA ALA A 126 -3.24 8.04 4.70
C ALA A 126 -2.04 7.81 5.63
N PHE A 127 -1.88 6.56 6.11
CA PHE A 127 -0.73 6.15 6.91
C PHE A 127 0.60 6.36 6.18
N LEU A 128 0.72 5.88 4.94
CA LEU A 128 1.92 6.02 4.12
C LEU A 128 2.30 7.48 3.85
N LEU A 129 1.33 8.34 3.58
CA LEU A 129 1.58 9.75 3.28
C LEU A 129 2.06 10.50 4.52
N HIS A 130 1.45 10.22 5.67
CA HIS A 130 1.95 10.74 6.93
C HIS A 130 3.39 10.27 7.19
N ALA A 131 3.69 9.01 6.90
CA ALA A 131 5.04 8.47 6.99
C ALA A 131 6.05 9.14 6.03
N LEU A 132 5.64 9.42 4.79
CA LEU A 132 6.46 10.08 3.77
C LEU A 132 6.69 11.57 4.09
N ASN A 133 5.69 12.27 4.62
CA ASN A 133 5.77 13.69 4.98
C ASN A 133 6.65 13.96 6.22
N ASN A 134 6.90 12.93 7.06
CA ASN A 134 7.87 13.00 8.14
C ASN A 134 9.33 12.79 7.67
N GLU A 135 9.57 12.94 6.35
CA GLU A 135 10.83 12.86 5.59
C GLU A 135 11.59 11.51 5.63
N GLU A 136 11.58 10.79 6.75
CA GLU A 136 12.42 9.60 6.94
C GLU A 136 12.14 8.46 5.94
N LEU A 137 10.87 8.18 5.62
CA LEU A 137 10.52 7.13 4.64
C LEU A 137 10.81 7.59 3.20
N TYR A 138 10.54 8.86 2.89
CA TYR A 138 10.77 9.44 1.56
C TYR A 138 12.27 9.55 1.26
N GLU A 139 13.07 10.05 2.19
CA GLU A 139 14.52 10.13 2.06
C GLU A 139 15.15 8.76 1.83
N LYS A 140 14.70 7.73 2.56
CA LYS A 140 15.20 6.36 2.38
C LYS A 140 14.79 5.77 1.04
N TRP A 141 13.57 6.03 0.60
CA TRP A 141 13.12 5.66 -0.74
C TRP A 141 14.00 6.29 -1.82
N ILE A 142 14.23 7.61 -1.74
CA ILE A 142 15.09 8.33 -2.66
C ILE A 142 16.52 7.80 -2.61
N LYS A 143 17.09 7.63 -1.41
CA LYS A 143 18.43 7.06 -1.21
C LYS A 143 18.57 5.69 -1.87
N LEU A 144 17.62 4.79 -1.65
CA LEU A 144 17.64 3.44 -2.23
C LEU A 144 17.69 3.49 -3.76
N PHE A 145 16.78 4.22 -4.38
CA PHE A 145 16.72 4.26 -5.84
C PHE A 145 17.84 5.10 -6.46
N VAL A 146 18.25 6.20 -5.82
CA VAL A 146 19.22 7.14 -6.38
C VAL A 146 20.65 6.79 -6.02
N GLU A 147 20.96 6.48 -4.76
CA GLU A 147 22.32 6.21 -4.32
C GLU A 147 22.71 4.75 -4.59
N GLU A 148 21.83 3.80 -4.28
CA GLU A 148 22.17 2.36 -4.38
C GLU A 148 21.94 1.80 -5.79
N LEU A 149 20.80 2.15 -6.40
CA LEU A 149 20.46 1.69 -7.76
C LEU A 149 20.83 2.69 -8.85
N GLY A 150 21.17 3.93 -8.48
CA GLY A 150 21.67 4.95 -9.39
C GLY A 150 20.61 5.56 -10.32
N PHE A 151 19.32 5.40 -10.04
CA PHE A 151 18.25 6.06 -10.79
C PHE A 151 18.29 7.58 -10.59
N ARG A 152 17.68 8.32 -11.51
CA ARG A 152 17.46 9.76 -11.31
C ARG A 152 16.38 9.97 -10.24
N PRO A 153 16.46 11.02 -9.40
CA PRO A 153 15.45 11.29 -8.38
C PRO A 153 14.02 11.33 -8.92
N GLY A 154 13.82 11.91 -10.11
CA GLY A 154 12.50 11.95 -10.75
C GLY A 154 11.90 10.56 -11.02
N ILE A 155 12.74 9.58 -11.38
CA ILE A 155 12.29 8.19 -11.59
C ILE A 155 11.94 7.54 -10.25
N ALA A 156 12.71 7.78 -9.19
CA ALA A 156 12.36 7.28 -7.86
C ALA A 156 10.98 7.78 -7.41
N VAL A 157 10.66 9.07 -7.68
CA VAL A 157 9.34 9.64 -7.41
C VAL A 157 8.26 9.01 -8.30
N ASP A 158 8.53 8.78 -9.58
CA ASP A 158 7.60 8.11 -10.51
C ASP A 158 7.25 6.70 -10.02
N LEU A 159 8.25 5.94 -9.57
CA LEU A 159 8.06 4.60 -9.01
C LEU A 159 7.24 4.61 -7.72
N LEU A 160 7.52 5.56 -6.81
CA LEU A 160 6.72 5.73 -5.59
C LEU A 160 5.26 6.04 -5.93
N THR A 161 5.05 6.94 -6.89
CA THR A 161 3.72 7.36 -7.33
C THR A 161 2.94 6.18 -7.91
N ALA A 162 3.58 5.34 -8.73
CA ALA A 162 2.96 4.14 -9.27
C ALA A 162 2.53 3.15 -8.16
N SER A 163 3.38 2.92 -7.16
CA SER A 163 3.06 2.04 -6.02
C SER A 163 1.90 2.57 -5.17
N LEU A 164 1.90 3.87 -4.83
CA LEU A 164 0.80 4.48 -4.07
C LEU A 164 -0.52 4.40 -4.85
N THR A 165 -0.46 4.58 -6.17
CA THR A 165 -1.62 4.44 -7.05
C THR A 165 -2.12 2.99 -7.08
N ALA A 166 -1.21 2.01 -7.10
CA ALA A 166 -1.61 0.60 -7.03
C ALA A 166 -2.27 0.24 -5.68
N VAL A 167 -1.70 0.71 -4.57
CA VAL A 167 -2.27 0.50 -3.22
C VAL A 167 -3.66 1.11 -3.11
N VAL A 168 -3.93 2.29 -3.69
CA VAL A 168 -5.27 2.86 -3.56
C VAL A 168 -6.30 2.19 -4.46
N LEU A 169 -5.90 1.61 -5.60
CA LEU A 169 -6.83 1.09 -6.61
C LEU A 169 -7.03 -0.44 -6.60
N HIS A 170 -6.32 -1.19 -5.76
CA HIS A 170 -6.32 -2.67 -5.84
C HIS A 170 -7.67 -3.37 -5.59
N HIS A 171 -8.65 -2.70 -4.97
CA HIS A 171 -10.02 -3.21 -4.86
C HIS A 171 -10.93 -2.77 -6.02
N GLU A 172 -10.57 -1.70 -6.73
CA GLU A 172 -11.47 -1.06 -7.71
C GLU A 172 -11.49 -1.79 -9.06
N TYR A 173 -10.48 -2.62 -9.35
CA TYR A 173 -10.41 -3.44 -10.56
C TYR A 173 -11.57 -4.45 -10.69
N PHE A 174 -12.25 -4.77 -9.58
CA PHE A 174 -13.42 -5.65 -9.55
C PHE A 174 -14.75 -4.93 -9.66
N ASP A 175 -14.81 -3.73 -9.10
CA ASP A 175 -16.05 -2.99 -8.93
C ASP A 175 -16.42 -2.24 -10.23
N TYR A 176 -15.46 -1.95 -11.12
CA TYR A 176 -15.68 -1.22 -12.37
C TYR A 176 -15.22 -2.02 -13.60
N ARG A 177 -16.07 -2.93 -14.07
CA ARG A 177 -15.81 -3.82 -15.23
C ARG A 177 -15.60 -3.11 -16.59
N ASP A 178 -16.03 -1.85 -16.73
CA ASP A 178 -16.18 -1.17 -18.03
C ASP A 178 -15.43 0.17 -18.14
N LEU A 179 -14.64 0.55 -17.14
CA LEU A 179 -13.82 1.77 -17.20
C LEU A 179 -12.38 1.41 -17.53
N SER A 180 -11.80 2.08 -18.53
CA SER A 180 -10.34 2.07 -18.67
C SER A 180 -9.75 2.70 -17.40
N PHE A 181 -8.75 2.06 -16.80
CA PHE A 181 -8.07 2.54 -15.59
C PHE A 181 -7.57 4.00 -15.71
N ILE A 182 -7.43 4.48 -16.96
CA ILE A 182 -6.93 5.78 -17.38
C ILE A 182 -8.05 6.85 -17.43
N ASP A 183 -9.31 6.44 -17.59
CA ASP A 183 -10.44 7.37 -17.76
C ASP A 183 -11.25 7.54 -16.47
N ILE A 184 -10.80 8.41 -15.55
CA ILE A 184 -11.70 9.02 -14.53
C ILE A 184 -11.89 8.20 -13.23
N VAL A 185 -10.80 7.78 -12.58
CA VAL A 185 -10.89 7.30 -11.19
C VAL A 185 -9.80 7.93 -10.32
N THR A 186 -9.97 9.21 -9.97
CA THR A 186 -9.15 9.77 -8.88
C THR A 186 -9.60 9.15 -7.56
N PRO A 187 -8.70 8.97 -6.58
CA PRO A 187 -9.08 8.48 -5.25
C PRO A 187 -10.13 9.34 -4.54
N THR A 188 -10.19 10.64 -4.86
CA THR A 188 -11.29 11.52 -4.46
C THR A 188 -12.61 11.19 -5.17
N THR A 189 -12.58 10.88 -6.47
CA THR A 189 -13.75 10.38 -7.21
C THR A 189 -14.26 9.07 -6.61
N ILE A 190 -13.38 8.15 -6.22
CA ILE A 190 -13.76 6.91 -5.53
C ILE A 190 -14.38 7.23 -4.18
N ALA A 191 -13.75 8.11 -3.39
CA ALA A 191 -14.28 8.49 -2.09
C ALA A 191 -15.68 9.10 -2.19
N TYR A 192 -15.92 9.98 -3.18
CA TYR A 192 -17.24 10.51 -3.49
C TYR A 192 -18.22 9.43 -3.94
N ALA A 193 -17.80 8.51 -4.83
CA ALA A 193 -18.63 7.41 -5.31
C ALA A 193 -19.04 6.46 -4.17
N LYS A 194 -18.11 6.16 -3.27
CA LYS A 194 -18.30 5.33 -2.08
C LYS A 194 -18.90 6.09 -0.89
N ARG A 195 -19.24 7.38 -1.07
CA ARG A 195 -19.82 8.28 -0.06
C ARG A 195 -19.02 8.31 1.25
N VAL A 196 -17.70 8.22 1.14
CA VAL A 196 -16.78 8.25 2.27
C VAL A 196 -16.76 9.65 2.86
N ASN A 197 -17.01 9.76 4.16
CA ASN A 197 -16.97 11.05 4.85
C ASN A 197 -15.51 11.54 4.94
N ILE A 198 -15.20 12.62 4.24
CA ILE A 198 -13.85 13.21 4.22
C ILE A 198 -13.40 13.72 5.61
N ASN A 199 -14.34 13.99 6.51
CA ASN A 199 -14.01 14.44 7.88
C ASN A 199 -13.74 13.27 8.83
N THR A 200 -13.72 12.02 8.35
CA THR A 200 -13.40 10.86 9.17
C THR A 200 -11.97 10.94 9.68
N LEU A 201 -11.80 10.79 10.99
CA LEU A 201 -10.49 10.68 11.63
C LEU A 201 -10.03 9.22 11.59
N LEU A 202 -8.82 9.02 11.10
CA LEU A 202 -8.12 7.75 11.11
C LEU A 202 -7.12 7.77 12.26
N CYS A 203 -7.21 6.76 13.13
CA CYS A 203 -6.39 6.70 14.33
C CYS A 203 -5.50 5.45 14.27
N PHE A 204 -4.19 5.66 14.13
CA PHE A 204 -3.18 4.61 14.07
C PHE A 204 -2.34 4.63 15.34
N HIS A 205 -2.24 3.48 15.99
CA HIS A 205 -1.37 3.36 17.17
C HIS A 205 0.11 3.33 16.74
N LYS A 206 1.00 3.85 17.59
CA LYS A 206 2.45 3.86 17.32
C LYS A 206 3.05 2.48 16.97
N SER A 207 2.40 1.40 17.42
CA SER A 207 2.85 0.02 17.16
C SER A 207 2.48 -0.53 15.77
N VAL A 208 1.70 0.18 14.95
CA VAL A 208 1.38 -0.25 13.57
C VAL A 208 2.66 -0.50 12.75
N ALA A 209 3.70 0.29 12.99
CA ALA A 209 5.04 0.09 12.43
C ALA A 209 5.59 -1.32 12.66
N ASN A 210 5.33 -1.88 13.83
CA ASN A 210 5.84 -3.19 14.23
C ASN A 210 5.19 -4.32 13.42
N VAL A 211 3.97 -4.13 12.91
CA VAL A 211 3.30 -5.11 12.03
C VAL A 211 4.11 -5.29 10.76
N VAL A 212 4.53 -4.18 10.18
CA VAL A 212 5.33 -4.18 8.95
C VAL A 212 6.73 -4.73 9.25
N ASP A 213 7.34 -4.34 10.38
CA ASP A 213 8.71 -4.75 10.75
C ASP A 213 8.74 -6.27 10.93
N TYR A 214 7.71 -6.80 11.57
CA TYR A 214 7.58 -8.20 11.82
C TYR A 214 7.29 -9.01 10.54
N ALA A 215 6.37 -8.55 9.68
CA ALA A 215 6.10 -9.18 8.40
C ALA A 215 7.38 -9.25 7.54
N TRP A 216 8.11 -8.14 7.46
CA TRP A 216 9.35 -8.03 6.71
C TRP A 216 10.47 -8.93 7.25
N SER A 217 10.73 -8.89 8.55
CA SER A 217 11.76 -9.72 9.20
C SER A 217 11.55 -11.22 8.95
N ASN A 218 10.30 -11.66 8.79
CA ASN A 218 9.98 -13.05 8.48
C ASN A 218 10.17 -13.40 6.99
N ILE A 219 10.04 -12.43 6.08
CA ILE A 219 10.32 -12.60 4.66
C ILE A 219 11.83 -12.74 4.44
N GLU A 220 12.64 -11.88 5.07
CA GLU A 220 14.11 -11.91 4.97
C GLU A 220 14.67 -13.28 5.38
N LYS A 221 14.24 -13.81 6.52
CA LYS A 221 14.64 -15.15 7.01
C LYS A 221 14.33 -16.25 5.98
N LEU A 222 13.17 -16.20 5.34
CA LEU A 222 12.78 -17.20 4.34
C LEU A 222 13.61 -17.07 3.04
N ASN A 223 14.01 -15.86 2.67
CA ASN A 223 14.84 -15.61 1.49
C ASN A 223 16.29 -16.03 1.71
N SER A 224 16.84 -15.84 2.91
CA SER A 224 18.18 -16.33 3.25
C SER A 224 18.29 -17.85 3.16
N ASP A 225 17.22 -18.57 3.54
CA ASP A 225 17.21 -20.05 3.53
C ASP A 225 17.09 -20.62 2.10
N LYS A 226 16.51 -19.87 1.16
CA LYS A 226 16.29 -20.30 -0.24
C LYS A 226 17.40 -19.90 -1.21
N ASN A 227 18.49 -19.25 -0.74
CA ASN A 227 19.52 -18.65 -1.61
C ASN A 227 18.98 -17.67 -2.68
N ILE A 228 17.75 -17.18 -2.52
CA ILE A 228 17.21 -16.12 -3.35
C ILE A 228 17.77 -14.82 -2.77
N ILE A 229 18.87 -14.35 -3.33
CA ILE A 229 19.48 -13.07 -2.93
C ILE A 229 18.61 -11.95 -3.52
N ILE A 230 17.49 -11.67 -2.87
CA ILE A 230 16.94 -10.33 -2.96
C ILE A 230 17.73 -9.52 -1.94
N LYS A 231 18.65 -8.66 -2.40
CA LYS A 231 19.20 -7.58 -1.58
C LYS A 231 18.10 -6.53 -1.35
N LEU A 232 16.99 -6.94 -0.74
CA LEU A 232 15.99 -6.01 -0.24
C LEU A 232 16.58 -5.43 1.04
N PHE A 233 17.12 -4.22 0.94
CA PHE A 233 17.20 -3.38 2.13
C PHE A 233 15.78 -3.10 2.58
N THR A 234 15.52 -3.40 3.85
CA THR A 234 14.35 -2.97 4.59
C THR A 234 14.13 -1.48 4.31
N PRO A 235 13.03 -1.06 3.64
CA PRO A 235 12.61 0.32 3.78
C PRO A 235 12.34 0.46 5.26
N LEU A 236 13.19 1.16 6.02
CA LEU A 236 13.00 1.31 7.46
C LEU A 236 11.58 1.81 7.67
N LEU A 237 10.80 0.92 8.26
CA LEU A 237 9.38 1.06 8.34
C LEU A 237 9.14 2.22 9.27
N TYR A 238 8.29 3.13 8.81
CA TYR A 238 7.95 4.31 9.56
C TYR A 238 7.59 3.91 10.98
N ARG A 239 8.38 4.39 11.97
CA ARG A 239 8.11 4.22 13.39
C ARG A 239 7.55 5.53 13.93
N PRO A 240 6.23 5.67 14.04
CA PRO A 240 5.66 6.80 14.74
C PRO A 240 6.21 6.82 16.18
N LYS A 241 6.82 7.93 16.60
CA LYS A 241 7.18 8.13 18.02
C LYS A 241 5.95 8.36 18.90
N SER A 242 4.82 8.70 18.29
CA SER A 242 3.53 9.00 18.90
C SER A 242 2.41 8.37 18.06
N ASN A 243 1.21 8.25 18.63
CA ASN A 243 0.04 7.85 17.85
C ASN A 243 -0.22 8.86 16.73
N VAL A 244 -0.71 8.35 15.60
CA VAL A 244 -0.96 9.14 14.39
C VAL A 244 -2.46 9.29 14.23
N VAL A 245 -2.92 10.54 14.10
CA VAL A 245 -4.31 10.90 13.84
C VAL A 245 -4.34 11.74 12.58
N ILE A 246 -5.09 11.31 11.58
CA ILE A 246 -5.16 11.95 10.25
C ILE A 246 -6.61 12.13 9.87
N VAL A 247 -6.96 13.26 9.27
CA VAL A 247 -8.27 13.44 8.63
C VAL A 247 -8.23 12.81 7.24
N LEU A 248 -9.15 11.90 6.94
CA LEU A 248 -9.17 11.16 5.66
C LEU A 248 -9.19 12.09 4.43
N GLY A 249 -9.86 13.24 4.53
CA GLY A 249 -9.85 14.30 3.51
C GLY A 249 -8.46 14.83 3.20
N GLU A 250 -7.57 14.97 4.20
CA GLU A 250 -6.18 15.40 3.96
C GLU A 250 -5.41 14.36 3.14
N ALA A 251 -5.64 13.08 3.41
CA ALA A 251 -5.04 12.00 2.65
C ALA A 251 -5.59 11.94 1.22
N LEU A 252 -6.91 12.06 1.05
CA LEU A 252 -7.56 12.03 -0.26
C LEU A 252 -7.20 13.26 -1.10
N ASP A 253 -7.12 14.44 -0.52
CA ASP A 253 -6.67 15.66 -1.20
C ASP A 253 -5.21 15.54 -1.64
N TYR A 254 -4.34 14.91 -0.84
CA TYR A 254 -2.96 14.66 -1.24
C TYR A 254 -2.86 13.61 -2.36
N ILE A 255 -3.66 12.54 -2.33
CA ILE A 255 -3.68 11.55 -3.42
C ILE A 255 -4.28 12.14 -4.68
N SER A 256 -5.38 12.88 -4.56
CA SER A 256 -5.99 13.62 -5.66
C SER A 256 -5.05 14.68 -6.19
N THR A 257 -4.23 15.30 -5.34
CA THR A 257 -3.10 16.12 -5.77
C THR A 257 -2.15 15.23 -6.55
N LEU A 258 -1.50 14.20 -5.99
CA LEU A 258 -0.64 13.28 -6.74
C LEU A 258 -1.26 12.75 -8.06
N HIS A 259 -2.58 12.52 -8.13
CA HIS A 259 -3.30 11.95 -9.26
C HIS A 259 -3.83 12.99 -10.28
N HIS A 260 -4.23 14.20 -9.86
CA HIS A 260 -4.45 15.35 -10.76
C HIS A 260 -3.12 15.99 -11.20
N GLU A 261 -2.09 15.93 -10.36
CA GLU A 261 -0.69 16.29 -10.62
C GLU A 261 -0.02 15.29 -11.56
N LEU A 262 -0.48 14.04 -11.59
CA LEU A 262 -0.18 13.08 -12.65
C LEU A 262 -0.64 13.64 -14.01
N GLY A 263 -1.75 14.40 -14.09
CA GLY A 263 -2.14 15.18 -15.28
C GLY A 263 -1.26 16.41 -15.59
N GLY A 264 -0.31 16.77 -14.71
CA GLY A 264 0.71 17.77 -14.97
C GLY A 264 0.67 18.98 -14.06
N ILE A 265 0.74 18.81 -12.74
CA ILE A 265 1.01 19.91 -11.79
C ILE A 265 2.15 19.48 -10.87
N TYR A 266 3.10 20.35 -10.57
CA TYR A 266 4.11 20.11 -9.54
C TYR A 266 4.08 21.29 -8.57
N PHE A 267 4.08 20.99 -7.27
CA PHE A 267 4.21 21.99 -6.22
C PHE A 267 5.68 22.40 -6.05
N ASP A 268 6.01 23.62 -6.49
CA ASP A 268 7.33 24.18 -6.27
C ASP A 268 7.51 24.57 -4.80
N THR A 269 8.15 23.67 -4.04
CA THR A 269 8.42 23.85 -2.60
C THR A 269 9.26 25.09 -2.29
N LYS A 270 10.04 25.60 -3.25
CA LYS A 270 10.81 26.86 -3.09
C LYS A 270 9.97 28.08 -3.39
N ALA A 271 9.02 28.00 -4.34
CA ALA A 271 8.18 29.12 -4.74
C ALA A 271 6.82 29.19 -4.03
N LYS A 272 6.44 28.17 -3.25
CA LYS A 272 5.11 28.03 -2.63
C LYS A 272 3.96 28.24 -3.63
N SER A 273 4.14 27.78 -4.88
CA SER A 273 3.18 28.02 -5.96
C SER A 273 2.87 26.71 -6.70
N LEU A 274 1.58 26.44 -6.94
CA LEU A 274 1.14 25.40 -7.87
C LEU A 274 1.51 25.81 -9.30
N ARG A 275 2.23 24.95 -10.03
CA ARG A 275 2.52 25.16 -11.46
C ARG A 275 2.16 23.92 -12.28
N VAL A 276 1.47 24.14 -13.39
CA VAL A 276 1.05 23.08 -14.33
C VAL A 276 2.14 22.85 -15.38
N LYS A 277 2.73 21.64 -15.47
CA LYS A 277 3.60 21.19 -16.57
C LYS A 277 3.30 19.72 -16.92
N PRO A 278 3.08 19.37 -18.20
CA PRO A 278 2.91 17.98 -18.61
C PRO A 278 4.18 17.18 -18.32
N ARG A 279 4.03 16.04 -17.64
CA ARG A 279 5.13 15.13 -17.29
C ARG A 279 5.35 14.16 -18.46
N GLU A 280 6.53 14.19 -19.08
CA GLU A 280 6.84 13.43 -20.32
C GLU A 280 6.58 11.90 -20.19
N ASN A 281 6.66 11.36 -18.98
CA ASN A 281 6.56 9.92 -18.70
C ASN A 281 5.23 9.45 -18.11
N LEU A 282 4.23 10.33 -17.98
CA LEU A 282 2.98 10.05 -17.26
C LEU A 282 2.32 8.71 -17.66
N HIS A 283 2.16 8.47 -18.96
CA HIS A 283 1.52 7.26 -19.47
C HIS A 283 2.23 5.98 -19.03
N LEU A 284 3.56 6.00 -18.90
CA LEU A 284 4.36 4.86 -18.40
C LEU A 284 4.19 4.67 -16.89
N VAL A 285 4.04 5.76 -16.13
CA VAL A 285 3.76 5.70 -14.68
C VAL A 285 2.38 5.10 -14.43
N LEU A 286 1.37 5.50 -15.20
CA LEU A 286 0.02 4.93 -15.12
C LEU A 286 0.01 3.46 -15.54
N SER A 287 0.70 3.11 -16.62
CA SER A 287 0.84 1.71 -17.05
C SER A 287 1.52 0.84 -15.98
N LEU A 288 2.54 1.39 -15.31
CA LEU A 288 3.21 0.72 -14.20
C LEU A 288 2.28 0.55 -13.00
N ALA A 289 1.51 1.58 -12.64
CA ALA A 289 0.52 1.50 -11.58
C ALA A 289 -0.54 0.43 -11.86
N GLU A 290 -1.05 0.35 -13.08
CA GLU A 290 -2.02 -0.66 -13.50
C GLU A 290 -1.45 -2.07 -13.36
N VAL A 291 -0.25 -2.31 -13.89
CA VAL A 291 0.42 -3.62 -13.78
C VAL A 291 0.66 -3.99 -12.31
N LEU A 292 1.12 -3.05 -11.48
CA LEU A 292 1.29 -3.27 -10.04
C LEU A 292 -0.02 -3.59 -9.35
N THR A 293 -1.11 -2.88 -9.70
CA THR A 293 -2.45 -3.11 -9.17
C THR A 293 -2.87 -4.55 -9.47
N TRP A 294 -2.73 -5.00 -10.72
CA TRP A 294 -3.11 -6.34 -11.13
C TRP A 294 -2.31 -7.43 -10.41
N ILE A 295 -0.99 -7.26 -10.30
CA ILE A 295 -0.12 -8.19 -9.58
C ILE A 295 -0.51 -8.26 -8.10
N LEU A 296 -0.73 -7.10 -7.48
CA LEU A 296 -1.13 -7.00 -6.09
C LEU A 296 -2.47 -7.73 -5.86
N THR A 297 -3.45 -7.45 -6.71
CA THR A 297 -4.77 -8.08 -6.66
C THR A 297 -4.68 -9.60 -6.78
N VAL A 298 -3.85 -10.11 -7.69
CA VAL A 298 -3.63 -11.56 -7.84
C VAL A 298 -2.95 -12.14 -6.59
N ALA A 299 -1.89 -11.51 -6.12
CA ALA A 299 -1.13 -11.96 -4.96
C ALA A 299 -1.97 -11.96 -3.66
N ASP A 300 -2.79 -10.93 -3.46
CA ASP A 300 -3.70 -10.79 -2.32
C ASP A 300 -4.74 -11.92 -2.31
N ASN A 301 -5.38 -12.19 -3.46
CA ASN A 301 -6.33 -13.29 -3.59
C ASN A 301 -5.69 -14.67 -3.37
N LEU A 302 -4.45 -14.88 -3.83
CA LEU A 302 -3.69 -16.11 -3.56
C LEU A 302 -3.36 -16.24 -2.07
N ALA A 303 -2.95 -15.16 -1.41
CA ALA A 303 -2.74 -15.15 0.04
C ALA A 303 -4.04 -15.48 0.79
N ALA A 304 -5.15 -14.86 0.39
CA ALA A 304 -6.46 -15.07 1.01
C ALA A 304 -7.00 -16.50 0.85
N SER A 305 -6.72 -17.14 -0.29
CA SER A 305 -7.17 -18.52 -0.55
C SER A 305 -6.63 -19.57 0.41
N LYS A 306 -5.45 -19.33 1.00
CA LYS A 306 -4.80 -20.26 1.95
C LYS A 306 -5.61 -20.42 3.25
N ARG A 307 -6.61 -19.56 3.46
CA ARG A 307 -7.52 -19.55 4.61
C ARG A 307 -8.71 -20.50 4.45
N GLY A 308 -8.80 -21.26 3.35
CA GLY A 308 -9.93 -22.16 3.08
C GLY A 308 -11.19 -21.45 2.58
N ASP A 309 -11.08 -20.17 2.20
CA ASP A 309 -12.20 -19.40 1.69
C ASP A 309 -12.70 -19.99 0.35
N LYS A 310 -14.03 -20.16 0.24
CA LYS A 310 -14.68 -20.60 -1.00
C LYS A 310 -14.61 -19.54 -2.10
N GLY A 311 -14.11 -18.34 -1.81
CA GLY A 311 -13.63 -17.33 -2.75
C GLY A 311 -14.67 -16.80 -3.74
N SER A 312 -14.44 -15.61 -4.26
CA SER A 312 -15.20 -15.11 -5.41
C SER A 312 -14.94 -15.98 -6.65
N VAL A 313 -15.80 -15.90 -7.68
CA VAL A 313 -15.55 -16.56 -8.99
C VAL A 313 -14.17 -16.16 -9.54
N PHE A 314 -13.79 -14.90 -9.34
CA PHE A 314 -12.48 -14.40 -9.73
C PHE A 314 -11.34 -15.05 -8.93
N SER A 315 -11.46 -15.16 -7.61
CA SER A 315 -10.48 -15.83 -6.74
C SER A 315 -10.28 -17.29 -7.15
N LYS A 316 -11.36 -17.99 -7.54
CA LYS A 316 -11.29 -19.37 -8.08
C LYS A 316 -10.54 -19.43 -9.41
N HIS A 317 -10.74 -18.46 -10.31
CA HIS A 317 -9.99 -18.38 -11.55
C HIS A 317 -8.50 -18.15 -11.29
N ILE A 318 -8.15 -17.18 -10.44
CA ILE A 318 -6.76 -16.96 -10.04
C ILE A 318 -6.13 -18.24 -9.50
N LEU A 319 -6.78 -18.92 -8.56
CA LEU A 319 -6.24 -20.15 -7.97
C LEU A 319 -6.01 -21.24 -9.01
N ARG A 320 -6.93 -21.38 -9.96
CA ARG A 320 -6.79 -22.34 -11.05
C ARG A 320 -5.59 -22.03 -11.95
N TYR A 321 -5.32 -20.75 -12.22
CA TYR A 321 -4.25 -20.33 -13.12
C TYR A 321 -2.88 -20.23 -12.44
N TYR A 322 -2.83 -19.65 -11.24
CA TYR A 322 -1.59 -19.34 -10.52
C TYR A 322 -1.32 -20.23 -9.31
N GLY A 323 -2.35 -20.82 -8.69
CA GLY A 323 -2.21 -21.63 -7.48
C GLY A 323 -1.47 -22.97 -7.68
N VAL A 324 -1.26 -23.40 -8.93
CA VAL A 324 -0.46 -24.59 -9.26
C VAL A 324 1.03 -24.23 -9.41
N GLN A 325 1.37 -22.95 -9.57
CA GLN A 325 2.72 -22.47 -9.88
C GLN A 325 3.50 -21.93 -8.66
N ILE A 326 2.84 -21.72 -7.52
CA ILE A 326 3.42 -21.19 -6.26
C ILE A 326 3.46 -22.30 -5.20
#